data_AF-U6E0X1-F1
#
_entry.id   AF-U6E0X1-F1
#
_cell.length_a   1.000
_cell.length_b   1.000
_cell.length_c   1.000
_cell.angle_alpha   90.00
_cell.angle_beta   90.00
_cell.angle_gamma   90.00
#
_symmetry.space_group_name_H-M   'P 1'
#
loop_
_entity.id
_entity.type
_entity.pdbx_description
1 polymer ?
#
loop_
_entity_poly.entity_id
_entity_poly.type
_entity_poly.pdbx_seq_one_letter_code
_entity_poly.pdbx_strand_id
1 'polypeptide(L)'
;ELIWDKDDPSAMDFVTSAANLRMHIFSMNMKSRFDIKSMAGNIIPAIATTNAVIAGLIVLEGLKILSGKIDQCRTIFLNKQPNPRKKLLVPCALDRPNPNCYVCASKPEVTVRLNVHKVTVLTLQDKIVKEKFAMVAPDVQIEDGKGTILISSEEGETEANNHKKLSEFGIRNGSRLQADDFLQDYTLLINILHSEDLGKDVEFEVVGDAPEKVGPKQAEDAAK
;
A
#
# COMPACT_ATOMS: atom_id res chain seq x y z
N GLU A 1 28.13 -8.63 -24.74
CA GLU A 1 26.93 -9.09 -24.02
C GLU A 1 26.13 -7.85 -23.65
N LEU A 2 24.82 -7.81 -23.93
CA LEU A 2 23.97 -6.66 -23.59
C LEU A 2 23.28 -6.96 -22.26
N ILE A 3 23.31 -6.00 -21.33
CA ILE A 3 22.59 -6.06 -20.06
C ILE A 3 21.43 -5.08 -20.17
N TRP A 4 20.22 -5.55 -19.88
CA TRP A 4 19.05 -4.68 -19.89
C TRP A 4 19.14 -3.67 -18.75
N ASP A 5 18.95 -2.39 -19.07
CA ASP A 5 18.87 -1.30 -18.12
C ASP A 5 17.58 -0.51 -18.35
N LYS A 6 16.81 -0.28 -17.28
CA LYS A 6 15.59 0.53 -17.30
C LYS A 6 15.84 2.00 -17.65
N ASP A 7 17.09 2.45 -17.50
CA ASP A 7 17.52 3.81 -17.75
C ASP A 7 18.12 4.00 -19.16
N ASP A 8 18.36 2.92 -19.91
CA ASP A 8 18.67 2.98 -21.34
C ASP A 8 17.38 3.27 -22.15
N PRO A 9 17.32 4.40 -22.88
CA PRO A 9 16.15 4.76 -23.69
C PRO A 9 15.76 3.67 -24.69
N SER A 10 16.74 3.10 -25.40
CA SER A 10 16.50 2.16 -26.48
C SER A 10 16.00 0.80 -25.96
N ALA A 11 16.59 0.31 -24.88
CA ALA A 11 16.16 -0.92 -24.21
C ALA A 11 14.74 -0.79 -23.63
N MET A 12 14.41 0.37 -23.06
CA MET A 12 13.08 0.63 -22.52
C MET A 12 12.01 0.80 -23.61
N ASP A 13 12.36 1.43 -24.74
CA ASP A 13 11.45 1.61 -25.88
C ASP A 13 11.14 0.27 -26.56
N PHE A 14 12.13 -0.62 -26.64
CA PHE A 14 11.94 -2.00 -27.09
C PHE A 14 10.94 -2.76 -26.20
N VAL A 15 11.14 -2.73 -24.87
CA VAL A 15 10.22 -3.40 -23.93
C VAL A 15 8.81 -2.80 -24.01
N THR A 16 8.70 -1.46 -24.07
CA THR A 16 7.42 -0.74 -24.12
C THR A 16 6.62 -1.11 -25.36
N SER A 17 7.25 -1.07 -26.54
CA SER A 17 6.59 -1.38 -27.81
C SER A 17 6.17 -2.85 -27.88
N ALA A 18 7.08 -3.79 -27.55
CA ALA A 18 6.79 -5.22 -27.55
C ALA A 18 5.67 -5.59 -26.57
N ALA A 19 5.67 -5.01 -25.36
CA ALA A 19 4.64 -5.26 -24.35
C ALA A 19 3.27 -4.73 -24.79
N ASN A 20 3.19 -3.52 -25.35
CA ASN A 20 1.93 -2.94 -25.83
C ASN A 20 1.34 -3.71 -27.02
N LEU A 21 2.18 -4.14 -27.97
CA LEU A 21 1.73 -5.01 -29.06
C LEU A 21 1.16 -6.33 -28.53
N ARG A 22 1.85 -6.97 -27.56
CA ARG A 22 1.33 -8.18 -26.91
C ARG A 22 0.02 -7.91 -26.17
N MET A 23 -0.09 -6.82 -25.42
CA MET A 23 -1.34 -6.46 -24.74
C MET A 23 -2.50 -6.33 -25.72
N HIS A 24 -2.28 -5.66 -26.85
CA HIS A 24 -3.30 -5.51 -27.89
C HIS A 24 -3.74 -6.86 -28.48
N ILE A 25 -2.81 -7.79 -28.74
CA ILE A 25 -3.12 -9.15 -29.22
C ILE A 25 -4.05 -9.89 -28.25
N PHE A 26 -3.88 -9.70 -26.94
CA PHE A 26 -4.72 -10.30 -25.90
C PHE A 26 -5.89 -9.40 -25.47
N SER A 27 -6.25 -8.39 -26.29
CA SER A 27 -7.36 -7.44 -26.03
C SER A 27 -7.29 -6.72 -24.68
N MET A 28 -6.08 -6.44 -24.20
CA MET A 28 -5.83 -5.62 -23.01
C MET A 28 -5.53 -4.17 -23.40
N ASN A 29 -5.90 -3.23 -22.53
CA ASN A 29 -5.57 -1.82 -22.70
C ASN A 29 -4.04 -1.60 -22.67
N MET A 30 -3.52 -0.90 -23.67
CA MET A 30 -2.11 -0.52 -23.72
C MET A 30 -1.77 0.43 -22.56
N LYS A 31 -0.52 0.36 -22.10
CA LYS A 31 -0.02 1.18 -21.00
C LYS A 31 1.02 2.19 -21.46
N SER A 32 1.17 3.26 -20.70
CA SER A 32 2.16 4.29 -20.99
C SER A 32 3.58 3.76 -20.79
N ARG A 33 4.56 4.43 -21.41
CA ARG A 33 5.98 4.13 -21.20
C ARG A 33 6.39 4.26 -19.73
N PHE A 34 5.79 5.22 -19.01
CA PHE A 34 6.06 5.45 -17.60
C PHE A 34 5.62 4.26 -16.74
N ASP A 35 4.39 3.78 -16.95
CA ASP A 35 3.86 2.62 -16.22
C ASP A 35 4.67 1.36 -16.50
N ILE A 36 5.01 1.12 -17.77
CA ILE A 36 5.78 -0.06 -18.17
C ILE A 36 7.20 -0.01 -17.60
N LYS A 37 7.84 1.17 -17.56
CA LYS A 37 9.14 1.35 -16.91
C LYS A 37 9.09 1.01 -15.41
N SER A 38 8.05 1.46 -14.72
CA SER A 38 7.84 1.16 -13.30
C SER A 38 7.67 -0.35 -13.05
N MET A 39 6.88 -1.04 -13.86
CA MET A 39 6.67 -2.48 -13.73
C MET A 39 7.91 -3.31 -14.11
N ALA A 40 8.55 -2.98 -15.24
CA ALA A 40 9.70 -3.72 -15.76
C ALA A 40 10.90 -3.64 -14.81
N GLY A 41 11.12 -2.49 -14.17
CA GLY A 41 12.20 -2.30 -13.21
C GLY A 41 12.06 -3.13 -11.92
N ASN A 42 10.87 -3.68 -11.64
CA ASN A 42 10.56 -4.43 -10.42
C ASN A 42 10.36 -5.94 -10.66
N ILE A 43 10.74 -6.46 -11.83
CA ILE A 43 10.59 -7.89 -12.14
C ILE A 43 11.55 -8.72 -11.30
N ILE A 44 11.01 -9.60 -10.44
CA ILE A 44 11.76 -10.61 -9.71
C ILE A 44 11.60 -11.96 -10.43
N PRO A 45 12.69 -12.60 -10.90
CA PRO A 45 12.61 -13.92 -11.50
C PRO A 45 12.06 -14.96 -10.52
N ALA A 46 11.06 -15.72 -10.95
CA ALA A 46 10.51 -16.84 -10.19
C ALA A 46 11.25 -18.15 -10.53
N ILE A 47 11.51 -18.97 -9.52
CA ILE A 47 12.10 -20.30 -9.69
C ILE A 47 11.18 -21.32 -9.01
N ALA A 48 10.86 -22.41 -9.72
CA ALA A 48 9.92 -23.42 -9.26
C ALA A 48 10.31 -24.04 -7.89
N THR A 49 11.61 -24.21 -7.64
CA THR A 49 12.12 -24.78 -6.38
C THR A 49 11.84 -23.89 -5.18
N THR A 50 11.92 -22.56 -5.32
CA THR A 50 11.55 -21.62 -4.25
C THR A 50 10.09 -21.81 -3.85
N ASN A 51 9.18 -21.88 -4.83
CA ASN A 51 7.76 -22.09 -4.55
C ASN A 51 7.49 -23.45 -3.88
N ALA A 52 8.16 -24.51 -4.32
CA ALA A 52 8.02 -25.83 -3.69
C ALA A 52 8.47 -25.83 -2.22
N VAL A 53 9.59 -25.16 -1.90
CA VAL A 53 10.08 -25.02 -0.52
C VAL A 53 9.08 -24.21 0.33
N ILE A 54 8.65 -23.05 -0.15
CA ILE A 54 7.70 -22.20 0.59
C ILE A 54 6.36 -22.91 0.80
N ALA A 55 5.82 -23.60 -0.21
CA ALA A 55 4.58 -24.38 -0.08
C ALA A 55 4.69 -25.47 0.99
N GLY A 56 5.82 -26.19 1.04
CA GLY A 56 6.08 -27.17 2.10
C GLY A 56 6.10 -26.54 3.50
N LEU A 57 6.73 -25.36 3.64
CA LEU A 57 6.77 -24.63 4.91
C LEU A 57 5.38 -24.14 5.34
N ILE A 58 4.54 -23.68 4.40
CA ILE A 58 3.16 -23.26 4.68
C ILE A 58 2.37 -24.42 5.30
N VAL A 59 2.45 -25.61 4.73
CA VAL A 59 1.75 -26.79 5.26
C VAL A 59 2.28 -27.17 6.65
N LEU A 60 3.60 -27.11 6.87
CA LEU A 60 4.20 -27.41 8.17
C LEU A 60 3.74 -26.43 9.26
N GLU A 61 3.66 -25.12 8.98
CA GLU A 61 3.10 -24.15 9.92
C GLU A 61 1.59 -24.38 10.12
N GLY A 62 0.85 -24.69 9.06
CA GLY A 62 -0.57 -25.04 9.13
C GLY A 62 -0.87 -26.22 10.06
N LEU A 63 -0.06 -27.28 10.02
CA LEU A 63 -0.20 -28.42 10.93
C LEU A 63 0.02 -28.03 12.40
N LYS A 64 0.92 -27.08 12.68
CA LYS A 64 1.12 -26.57 14.05
C LYS A 64 -0.10 -25.80 14.54
N ILE A 65 -0.67 -24.94 13.70
CA ILE A 65 -1.88 -24.18 14.00
C ILE A 65 -3.04 -25.14 14.30
N LEU A 66 -3.29 -26.12 13.43
CA LEU A 66 -4.37 -27.10 13.62
C LEU A 66 -4.17 -27.99 14.85
N SER A 67 -2.92 -28.15 15.31
CA SER A 67 -2.59 -28.87 16.55
C SER A 67 -2.71 -28.00 17.81
N GLY A 68 -3.18 -26.75 17.69
CA GLY A 68 -3.25 -25.79 18.80
C GLY A 68 -1.90 -25.26 19.28
N LYS A 69 -0.83 -25.45 18.51
CA LYS A 69 0.56 -25.10 18.87
C LYS A 69 1.01 -23.80 18.18
N ILE A 70 0.23 -22.74 18.33
CA ILE A 70 0.49 -21.43 17.70
C ILE A 70 1.79 -20.81 18.26
N ASP A 71 2.10 -21.08 19.53
CA ASP A 71 3.34 -20.68 20.20
C ASP A 71 4.62 -21.25 19.54
N GLN A 72 4.49 -22.32 18.75
CA GLN A 72 5.58 -22.94 17.99
C GLN A 72 5.69 -22.42 16.56
N CYS A 73 4.76 -21.57 16.13
CA CYS A 73 4.78 -20.99 14.80
C CYS A 73 5.87 -19.92 14.68
N ARG A 74 6.49 -19.81 13.51
CA ARG A 74 7.63 -18.91 13.27
C ARG A 74 7.52 -18.28 11.89
N THR A 75 8.02 -17.05 11.76
CA THR A 75 8.30 -16.46 10.45
C THR A 75 9.58 -17.09 9.91
N ILE A 76 9.50 -17.83 8.82
CA ILE A 76 10.65 -18.55 8.24
C ILE A 76 11.12 -17.82 6.98
N PHE A 77 12.35 -17.32 7.01
CA PHE A 77 12.99 -16.73 5.84
C PHE A 77 13.84 -17.76 5.09
N LEU A 78 13.70 -17.81 3.77
CA LEU A 78 14.55 -18.61 2.88
C LEU A 78 15.60 -17.68 2.25
N ASN A 79 16.86 -17.84 2.66
CA ASN A 79 17.96 -17.07 2.11
C ASN A 79 18.54 -17.73 0.85
N LYS A 80 19.16 -16.94 -0.03
CA LYS A 80 19.93 -17.45 -1.17
C LYS A 80 21.23 -18.14 -0.74
N GLN A 81 21.86 -17.63 0.32
CA GLN A 81 23.08 -18.20 0.91
C GLN A 81 22.92 -18.33 2.43
N PRO A 82 23.61 -19.28 3.08
CA PRO A 82 23.58 -19.38 4.53
C PRO A 82 24.04 -18.09 5.20
N ASN A 83 23.35 -17.69 6.26
CA ASN A 83 23.79 -16.56 7.08
C ASN A 83 25.09 -16.91 7.86
N PRO A 84 25.72 -15.97 8.60
CA PRO A 84 26.92 -16.25 9.38
C PRO A 84 26.79 -17.39 10.40
N ARG A 85 25.55 -17.75 10.78
CA ARG A 85 25.22 -18.88 11.65
C ARG A 85 24.96 -20.19 10.89
N LYS A 86 25.31 -20.24 9.60
CA LYS A 86 25.14 -21.37 8.69
C LYS A 86 23.68 -21.81 8.49
N LYS A 87 22.71 -20.91 8.70
CA LYS A 87 21.28 -21.18 8.47
C LYS A 87 20.85 -20.64 7.10
N LEU A 88 20.31 -21.54 6.27
CA LEU A 88 19.66 -21.19 5.00
C LEU A 88 18.18 -20.84 5.22
N LEU A 89 17.50 -21.65 6.03
CA LEU A 89 16.16 -21.37 6.57
C LEU A 89 16.31 -20.74 7.95
N VAL A 90 15.82 -19.52 8.10
CA VAL A 90 15.96 -18.73 9.33
C VAL A 90 14.59 -18.54 9.98
N PRO A 91 14.26 -19.33 11.02
CA PRO A 91 13.05 -19.13 11.79
C PRO A 91 13.23 -17.96 12.78
N CYS A 92 12.27 -17.05 12.79
CA CYS A 92 12.15 -15.92 13.69
C CYS A 92 10.85 -16.03 14.50
N ALA A 93 10.85 -15.54 15.73
CA ALA A 93 9.64 -15.47 16.54
C ALA A 93 8.58 -14.59 15.83
N LEU A 94 7.30 -14.91 16.05
CA LEU A 94 6.22 -14.05 15.58
C LEU A 94 6.20 -12.77 16.42
N ASP A 95 6.18 -11.63 15.74
CA ASP A 95 6.05 -10.33 16.39
C ASP A 95 4.64 -10.12 16.90
N ARG A 96 4.51 -9.32 17.97
CA ARG A 96 3.21 -8.94 18.51
C ARG A 96 2.53 -7.90 17.60
N PRO A 97 1.18 -7.77 17.65
CA PRO A 97 0.48 -6.72 16.93
C PRO A 97 1.09 -5.34 17.22
N ASN A 98 1.36 -4.58 16.16
CA ASN A 98 1.89 -3.22 16.29
C ASN A 98 0.77 -2.29 16.80
N PRO A 99 0.95 -1.58 17.94
CA PRO A 99 -0.04 -0.65 18.45
C PRO A 99 -0.40 0.49 17.49
N ASN A 100 0.52 0.85 16.59
CA ASN A 100 0.34 1.92 15.60
C ASN A 100 -0.17 1.41 14.25
N CYS A 101 -0.57 0.13 14.15
CA CYS A 101 -1.11 -0.40 12.90
C CYS A 101 -2.48 0.22 12.61
N TYR A 102 -2.63 0.87 11.45
CA TYR A 102 -3.90 1.44 11.03
C TYR A 102 -4.93 0.39 10.59
N VAL A 103 -4.65 -0.91 10.68
CA VAL A 103 -5.60 -1.98 10.30
C VAL A 103 -6.05 -2.78 11.52
N CYS A 104 -5.12 -3.39 12.27
CA CYS A 104 -5.46 -4.33 13.34
C CYS A 104 -5.50 -3.72 14.75
N ALA A 105 -5.21 -2.42 14.91
CA ALA A 105 -5.39 -1.75 16.19
C ALA A 105 -6.88 -1.60 16.52
N SER A 106 -7.22 -1.50 17.81
CA SER A 106 -8.62 -1.43 18.27
C SER A 106 -9.38 -0.19 17.78
N LYS A 107 -8.66 0.90 17.52
CA LYS A 107 -9.21 2.16 16.99
C LYS A 107 -8.17 2.75 16.04
N PRO A 108 -8.13 2.29 14.78
CA PRO A 108 -7.13 2.74 13.85
C PRO A 108 -7.43 4.17 13.40
N GLU A 109 -6.38 4.99 13.39
CA GLU A 109 -6.46 6.40 13.05
C GLU A 109 -5.26 6.77 12.19
N VAL A 110 -5.52 7.45 11.08
CA VAL A 110 -4.50 7.93 10.15
C VAL A 110 -4.66 9.40 9.92
N THR A 111 -3.58 10.06 9.53
CA THR A 111 -3.61 11.47 9.19
C THR A 111 -3.16 11.65 7.76
N VAL A 112 -4.02 12.27 6.95
CA VAL A 112 -3.76 12.53 5.53
C VAL A 112 -3.61 14.03 5.32
N ARG A 113 -2.48 14.41 4.73
CA ARG A 113 -2.21 15.77 4.31
C ARG A 113 -2.64 15.96 2.86
N LEU A 114 -3.52 16.91 2.60
CA LEU A 114 -4.01 17.21 1.25
C LEU A 114 -4.54 18.65 1.12
N ASN A 115 -4.73 19.10 -0.13
CA ASN A 115 -5.37 20.39 -0.40
C ASN A 115 -6.89 20.22 -0.58
N VAL A 116 -7.67 20.60 0.43
CA VAL A 116 -9.14 20.45 0.47
C VAL A 116 -9.88 21.24 -0.62
N HIS A 117 -9.24 22.27 -1.20
CA HIS A 117 -9.82 23.08 -2.28
C HIS A 117 -9.56 22.48 -3.66
N LYS A 118 -8.54 21.63 -3.79
CA LYS A 118 -8.19 20.97 -5.06
C LYS A 118 -8.75 19.56 -5.16
N VAL A 119 -8.67 18.79 -4.08
CA VAL A 119 -9.08 17.38 -4.04
C VAL A 119 -10.61 17.27 -4.13
N THR A 120 -11.09 16.37 -4.98
CA THR A 120 -12.52 16.05 -5.14
C THR A 120 -12.90 14.82 -4.30
N VAL A 121 -14.20 14.61 -4.13
CA VAL A 121 -14.73 13.39 -3.51
C VAL A 121 -14.32 12.14 -4.29
N LEU A 122 -14.30 12.19 -5.62
CA LEU A 122 -13.86 11.06 -6.45
C LEU A 122 -12.39 10.70 -6.20
N THR A 123 -11.50 11.69 -6.10
CA THR A 123 -10.08 11.45 -5.79
C THR A 123 -9.92 10.84 -4.39
N LEU A 124 -10.72 11.31 -3.42
CA LEU A 124 -10.75 10.73 -2.08
C LEU A 124 -11.19 9.26 -2.12
N GLN A 125 -12.27 8.95 -2.85
CA GLN A 125 -12.78 7.58 -2.97
C GLN A 125 -11.77 6.65 -3.65
N ASP A 126 -11.36 6.96 -4.88
CA ASP A 126 -10.61 6.01 -5.70
C ASP A 126 -9.13 5.94 -5.31
N LYS A 127 -8.46 7.09 -5.16
CA LYS A 127 -7.00 7.12 -4.93
C LYS A 127 -6.62 6.98 -3.47
N ILE A 128 -7.41 7.54 -2.54
CA ILE A 128 -7.06 7.54 -1.12
C ILE A 128 -7.70 6.33 -0.43
N VAL A 129 -9.01 6.18 -0.51
CA VAL A 129 -9.71 5.16 0.29
C VAL A 129 -9.57 3.76 -0.34
N LYS A 130 -9.83 3.64 -1.66
CA LYS A 130 -9.75 2.33 -2.35
C LYS A 130 -8.32 1.94 -2.72
N GLU A 131 -7.55 2.83 -3.36
CA GLU A 131 -6.19 2.50 -3.79
C GLU A 131 -5.19 2.52 -2.63
N LYS A 132 -5.14 3.60 -1.82
CA LYS A 132 -4.15 3.71 -0.74
C LYS A 132 -4.50 2.91 0.52
N PHE A 133 -5.75 2.97 0.97
CA PHE A 133 -6.20 2.24 2.17
C PHE A 133 -6.81 0.86 1.88
N ALA A 134 -6.86 0.44 0.62
CA ALA A 134 -7.28 -0.90 0.19
C ALA A 134 -8.70 -1.30 0.62
N MET A 135 -9.60 -0.34 0.76
CA MET A 135 -11.03 -0.61 0.94
C MET A 135 -11.66 -1.04 -0.40
N VAL A 136 -12.61 -1.97 -0.33
CA VAL A 136 -13.35 -2.49 -1.49
C VAL A 136 -14.58 -1.65 -1.75
N ALA A 137 -15.41 -1.45 -0.72
CA ALA A 137 -16.70 -0.78 -0.79
C ALA A 137 -16.82 0.21 0.38
N PRO A 138 -16.18 1.39 0.26
CA PRO A 138 -16.13 2.34 1.36
C PRO A 138 -17.37 3.22 1.46
N ASP A 139 -17.88 3.36 2.67
CA ASP A 139 -18.82 4.37 3.11
C ASP A 139 -18.07 5.42 3.93
N VAL A 140 -18.14 6.69 3.53
CA VAL A 140 -17.37 7.77 4.17
C VAL A 140 -18.30 8.86 4.67
N GLN A 141 -18.22 9.14 5.96
CA GLN A 141 -18.99 10.19 6.63
C GLN A 141 -18.10 11.17 7.39
N ILE A 142 -18.58 12.39 7.60
CA ILE A 142 -17.89 13.41 8.40
C ILE A 142 -18.28 13.26 9.88
N GLU A 143 -17.30 13.26 10.79
CA GLU A 143 -17.55 13.38 12.24
C GLU A 143 -17.88 14.84 12.62
N ASP A 144 -19.08 15.30 12.26
CA ASP A 144 -19.60 16.63 12.62
C ASP A 144 -20.82 16.55 13.58
N GLY A 145 -21.18 15.35 14.02
CA GLY A 145 -22.37 15.06 14.81
C GLY A 145 -23.67 15.03 14.02
N LYS A 146 -23.66 15.43 12.74
CA LYS A 146 -24.79 15.28 11.80
C LYS A 146 -24.65 14.00 10.97
N GLY A 147 -23.43 13.51 10.78
CA GLY A 147 -23.15 12.31 9.99
C GLY A 147 -23.33 12.57 8.50
N THR A 148 -22.78 13.69 8.00
CA THR A 148 -22.88 14.02 6.58
C THR A 148 -22.17 12.96 5.74
N ILE A 149 -22.92 12.25 4.89
CA ILE A 149 -22.41 11.19 4.02
C ILE A 149 -21.74 11.84 2.79
N LEU A 150 -20.48 11.49 2.56
CA LEU A 150 -19.69 11.94 1.41
C LEU A 150 -19.70 10.90 0.28
N ILE A 151 -19.43 9.66 0.65
CA ILE A 151 -19.30 8.51 -0.25
C ILE A 151 -20.20 7.41 0.32
N SER A 152 -21.02 6.83 -0.54
CA SER A 152 -21.82 5.65 -0.24
C SER A 152 -21.34 4.48 -1.10
N SER A 153 -21.35 3.28 -0.53
CA SER A 153 -21.08 2.04 -1.26
C SER A 153 -22.24 1.62 -2.16
N GLU A 154 -23.44 2.16 -1.95
CA GLU A 154 -24.61 1.91 -2.81
C GLU A 154 -24.58 2.75 -4.10
N GLU A 155 -24.75 2.08 -5.24
CA GLU A 155 -24.84 2.73 -6.55
C GLU A 155 -26.10 3.61 -6.64
N GLY A 156 -25.93 4.90 -6.96
CA GLY A 156 -26.99 5.87 -7.21
C GLY A 156 -27.17 6.94 -6.13
N GLU A 157 -26.50 6.84 -4.99
CA GLU A 157 -26.70 7.76 -3.86
C GLU A 157 -25.78 9.00 -3.89
N THR A 158 -24.49 8.81 -4.22
CA THR A 158 -23.45 9.83 -3.99
C THR A 158 -22.72 10.29 -5.25
N GLU A 159 -23.14 9.86 -6.45
CA GLU A 159 -22.51 10.24 -7.72
C GLU A 159 -22.52 11.74 -7.96
N ALA A 160 -23.55 12.42 -7.45
CA ALA A 160 -23.67 13.88 -7.52
C ALA A 160 -22.55 14.61 -6.75
N ASN A 161 -21.88 13.93 -5.82
CA ASN A 161 -20.80 14.50 -5.01
C ASN A 161 -19.41 14.30 -5.64
N ASN A 162 -19.25 13.37 -6.58
CA ASN A 162 -17.96 12.95 -7.14
C ASN A 162 -17.07 14.10 -7.64
N HIS A 163 -17.68 15.11 -8.29
CA HIS A 163 -16.96 16.24 -8.88
C HIS A 163 -16.75 17.41 -7.91
N LYS A 164 -17.44 17.43 -6.77
CA LYS A 164 -17.38 18.50 -5.79
C LYS A 164 -16.08 18.46 -4.99
N LYS A 165 -15.60 19.62 -4.57
CA LYS A 165 -14.41 19.75 -3.72
C LYS A 165 -14.73 19.42 -2.28
N LEU A 166 -13.76 18.88 -1.56
CA LEU A 166 -13.91 18.55 -0.14
C LEU A 166 -14.31 19.78 0.69
N SER A 167 -13.80 20.96 0.35
CA SER A 167 -14.16 22.21 1.02
C SER A 167 -15.65 22.59 0.90
N GLU A 168 -16.36 22.12 -0.13
CA GLU A 168 -17.80 22.41 -0.30
C GLU A 168 -18.66 21.72 0.77
N PHE A 169 -18.14 20.66 1.39
CA PHE A 169 -18.78 19.93 2.48
C PHE A 169 -18.35 20.45 3.87
N GLY A 170 -17.64 21.57 3.93
CA GLY A 170 -17.15 22.14 5.20
C GLY A 170 -15.92 21.43 5.77
N ILE A 171 -15.28 20.54 4.99
CA ILE A 171 -14.04 19.87 5.38
C ILE A 171 -12.90 20.89 5.39
N ARG A 172 -12.20 20.97 6.50
CA ARG A 172 -11.10 21.91 6.76
C ARG A 172 -9.96 21.22 7.49
N ASN A 173 -8.92 21.98 7.80
CA ASN A 173 -7.84 21.48 8.66
C ASN A 173 -8.38 20.97 10.01
N GLY A 174 -8.02 19.75 10.38
CA GLY A 174 -8.48 19.09 11.60
C GLY A 174 -9.86 18.44 11.50
N SER A 175 -10.50 18.44 10.33
CA SER A 175 -11.71 17.64 10.09
C SER A 175 -11.39 16.15 10.19
N ARG A 176 -12.34 15.37 10.71
CA ARG A 176 -12.23 13.92 10.84
C ARG A 176 -13.28 13.26 9.97
N LEU A 177 -12.84 12.30 9.18
CA LEU A 177 -13.70 11.47 8.36
C LEU A 177 -13.68 10.06 8.93
N GLN A 178 -14.84 9.44 9.02
CA GLN A 178 -14.96 8.03 9.33
C GLN A 178 -15.22 7.29 8.02
N ALA A 179 -14.31 6.38 7.67
CA ALA A 179 -14.44 5.51 6.52
C ALA A 179 -14.72 4.09 7.03
N ASP A 180 -15.85 3.53 6.63
CA ASP A 180 -16.30 2.20 6.98
C ASP A 180 -16.32 1.33 5.72
N ASP A 181 -15.78 0.11 5.81
CA ASP A 181 -15.97 -0.92 4.81
C ASP A 181 -16.64 -2.12 5.49
N PHE A 182 -17.96 -2.22 5.30
CA PHE A 182 -18.79 -3.26 5.90
C PHE A 182 -18.48 -4.66 5.36
N LEU A 183 -17.90 -4.77 4.16
CA LEU A 183 -17.48 -6.05 3.61
C LEU A 183 -16.22 -6.57 4.32
N GLN A 184 -15.34 -5.66 4.73
CA GLN A 184 -14.10 -5.96 5.44
C GLN A 184 -14.24 -5.98 6.98
N ASP A 185 -15.39 -5.56 7.52
CA ASP A 185 -15.59 -5.30 8.96
C ASP A 185 -14.50 -4.37 9.52
N TYR A 186 -14.26 -3.28 8.79
CA TYR A 186 -13.13 -2.38 9.04
C TYR A 186 -13.57 -0.92 9.05
N THR A 187 -13.29 -0.23 10.16
CA THR A 187 -13.53 1.20 10.36
C THR A 187 -12.20 1.92 10.51
N LEU A 188 -11.98 2.97 9.72
CA LEU A 188 -10.78 3.81 9.77
C LEU A 188 -11.15 5.27 10.01
N LEU A 189 -10.54 5.88 11.02
CA LEU A 189 -10.63 7.32 11.24
C LEU A 189 -9.51 8.04 10.48
N ILE A 190 -9.91 8.99 9.63
CA ILE A 190 -9.02 9.76 8.77
C ILE A 190 -9.04 11.22 9.23
N ASN A 191 -7.94 11.70 9.81
CA ASN A 191 -7.74 13.11 10.10
C ASN A 191 -7.22 13.83 8.87
N ILE A 192 -7.81 14.99 8.59
CA ILE A 192 -7.45 15.82 7.45
C ILE A 192 -6.52 16.94 7.90
N LEU A 193 -5.31 16.96 7.37
CA LEU A 193 -4.40 18.11 7.47
C LEU A 193 -4.43 18.88 6.15
N HIS A 194 -4.89 20.12 6.22
CA HIS A 194 -4.87 20.99 5.05
C HIS A 194 -3.45 21.49 4.79
N SER A 195 -2.95 21.28 3.58
CA SER A 195 -1.72 21.90 3.09
C SER A 195 -1.88 22.32 1.63
N GLU A 196 -1.42 23.51 1.29
CA GLU A 196 -1.31 23.95 -0.10
C GLU A 196 0.01 23.54 -0.75
N ASP A 197 1.03 23.32 0.08
CA ASP A 197 2.40 22.98 -0.31
C ASP A 197 2.61 21.46 -0.28
N LEU A 198 2.25 20.77 -1.36
CA LEU A 198 2.47 19.32 -1.53
C LEU A 198 3.51 18.99 -2.62
N GLY A 199 4.03 19.99 -3.33
CA GLY A 199 4.91 19.78 -4.50
C GLY A 199 4.12 19.61 -5.79
N LYS A 200 4.82 19.66 -6.94
CA LYS A 200 4.19 19.42 -8.24
C LYS A 200 3.87 17.92 -8.36
N ASP A 201 2.64 17.60 -8.72
CA ASP A 201 2.11 16.24 -8.97
C ASP A 201 1.78 15.37 -7.73
N VAL A 202 1.84 15.91 -6.51
CA VAL A 202 1.40 15.19 -5.29
C VAL A 202 0.02 15.68 -4.85
N GLU A 203 -0.97 14.78 -4.86
CA GLU A 203 -2.34 15.10 -4.46
C GLU A 203 -2.58 14.94 -2.94
N PHE A 204 -1.90 13.98 -2.30
CA PHE A 204 -2.00 13.72 -0.87
C PHE A 204 -0.75 13.00 -0.32
N GLU A 205 -0.54 13.08 0.99
CA GLU A 205 0.50 12.36 1.73
C GLU A 205 -0.09 11.75 3.01
N VAL A 206 0.25 10.50 3.32
CA VAL A 206 -0.12 9.88 4.61
C VAL A 206 0.99 10.16 5.62
N VAL A 207 0.65 10.82 6.72
CA VAL A 207 1.60 11.14 7.80
C VAL A 207 1.95 9.86 8.55
N GLY A 208 3.25 9.56 8.67
CA GLY A 208 3.75 8.34 9.32
C GLY A 208 4.04 7.19 8.36
N ASP A 209 3.69 7.31 7.08
CA ASP A 209 3.96 6.32 6.04
C ASP A 209 5.35 6.47 5.42
N ALA A 210 6.15 7.42 5.92
CA ALA A 210 7.55 7.52 5.57
C ALA A 210 8.26 6.27 6.12
N PRO A 211 8.91 5.43 5.28
CA PRO A 211 9.90 4.53 5.82
C PRO A 211 10.92 5.40 6.55
N GLU A 212 11.17 5.14 7.83
CA GLU A 212 12.37 5.65 8.47
C GLU A 212 13.52 5.31 7.52
N LYS A 213 14.10 6.33 6.89
CA LYS A 213 15.35 6.15 6.16
C LYS A 213 16.32 5.64 7.22
N VAL A 214 16.55 4.33 7.24
CA VAL A 214 17.68 3.74 7.95
C VAL A 214 18.92 4.21 7.19
N GLY A 215 19.30 5.47 7.44
CA GLY A 215 20.61 5.97 7.11
C GLY A 215 21.64 5.16 7.92
N PRO A 216 22.82 4.88 7.36
CA PRO A 216 23.84 4.18 8.10
C PRO A 216 24.16 4.96 9.38
N LYS A 217 23.97 4.33 10.55
CA LYS A 217 24.51 4.83 11.81
C LYS A 217 25.99 5.09 11.58
N GLN A 218 26.40 6.36 11.62
CA GLN A 218 27.81 6.71 11.69
C GLN A 218 28.38 6.00 12.92
N ALA A 219 29.43 5.22 12.69
CA ALA A 219 30.21 4.63 13.77
C ALA A 219 30.75 5.78 14.62
N GLU A 220 30.29 5.86 15.87
CA GLU A 220 30.90 6.75 16.85
C GLU A 220 32.36 6.33 17.08
N ASP A 221 33.22 7.34 17.01
CA ASP A 221 34.65 7.29 17.26
C ASP A 221 34.98 6.60 18.60
N ALA A 222 35.55 5.41 18.53
CA ALA A 222 36.32 4.83 19.62
C ALA A 222 37.80 5.21 19.45
N ALA A 223 38.12 6.46 19.78
CA ALA A 223 39.48 6.91 20.06
C ALA A 223 39.56 7.33 21.53
N LYS A 224 39.95 6.38 22.39
CA LYS A 224 40.71 6.57 23.63
C LYS A 224 41.15 5.24 24.19
#